data_AF-A0A961Q5E7-F1
#
_entry.id   AF-A0A961Q5E7-F1
#
_cell.length_a   1.000
_cell.length_b   1.000
_cell.length_c   1.000
_cell.angle_alpha   90.00
_cell.angle_beta   90.00
_cell.angle_gamma   90.00
#
_symmetry.space_group_name_H-M   'P 1'
#
loop_
_entity.id
_entity.type
_entity.pdbx_description
1 polymer ?
#
loop_
_entity_poly.entity_id
_entity_poly.type
_entity_poly.pdbx_seq_one_letter_code
_entity_poly.pdbx_strand_id
1 'polypeptide(L)'
;MTDPSFSDLCELFGYTPKNRPISTQEAAEILDVHFMTLEAYRARGEGPRFFQPPGTRRVWYAEVDVLRWLASSEKRNTSEAA
;
A
#
# COMPACT_ATOMS: atom_id res chain seq x y z
N MET A 1 10.88 3.15 16.61
CA MET A 1 9.46 2.85 16.31
C MET A 1 9.45 1.46 15.72
N THR A 2 8.78 0.51 16.36
CA THR A 2 8.69 -0.86 15.86
C THR A 2 7.79 -0.83 14.63
N ASP A 3 8.29 -1.19 13.46
CA ASP A 3 7.43 -1.33 12.28
C ASP A 3 6.34 -2.36 12.61
N PRO A 4 5.05 -2.05 12.41
CA PRO A 4 3.97 -2.98 12.69
C PRO A 4 4.18 -4.27 11.89
N SER A 5 3.94 -5.40 12.54
CA SER A 5 4.10 -6.69 11.87
C SER A 5 3.01 -6.83 10.80
N PHE A 6 3.24 -7.69 9.81
CA PHE A 6 2.23 -7.92 8.77
C PHE A 6 0.91 -8.45 9.36
N SER A 7 0.97 -9.26 10.41
CA SER A 7 -0.23 -9.76 11.11
C SER A 7 -1.03 -8.61 11.72
N ASP A 8 -0.36 -7.68 12.40
CA ASP A 8 -1.02 -6.53 13.04
C ASP A 8 -1.69 -5.63 11.98
N LEU A 9 -1.04 -5.44 10.83
CA LEU A 9 -1.60 -4.68 9.71
C LEU A 9 -2.83 -5.38 9.11
N CYS A 10 -2.78 -6.70 8.98
CA CYS A 10 -3.93 -7.47 8.51
C CYS A 10 -5.11 -7.34 9.47
N GLU A 11 -4.88 -7.44 10.78
CA GLU A 11 -5.93 -7.26 11.80
C GLU A 11 -6.47 -5.82 11.80
N LEU A 12 -5.59 -4.82 11.74
CA LEU A 12 -5.95 -3.40 11.76
C LEU A 12 -6.88 -3.02 10.60
N PHE A 13 -6.60 -3.52 9.40
CA PHE A 13 -7.35 -3.20 8.19
C PHE A 13 -8.39 -4.26 7.81
N GLY A 14 -8.57 -5.32 8.61
CA GLY A 14 -9.45 -6.45 8.27
C GLY A 14 -9.06 -7.16 6.97
N TYR A 15 -7.77 -7.14 6.64
CA TYR A 15 -7.25 -7.66 5.39
C TYR A 15 -6.97 -9.17 5.47
N THR A 16 -7.43 -9.92 4.46
CA THR A 16 -7.09 -11.34 4.31
C THR A 16 -5.91 -11.49 3.33
N PRO A 17 -4.76 -12.00 3.78
CA PRO A 17 -3.57 -12.13 2.93
C PRO A 17 -3.77 -13.16 1.81
N LYS A 18 -3.40 -12.80 0.58
CA LYS A 18 -3.40 -13.68 -0.60
C LYS A 18 -2.09 -14.48 -0.72
N ASN A 19 -1.04 -14.14 0.04
CA ASN A 19 0.27 -14.81 0.03
C ASN A 19 0.93 -14.84 -1.35
N ARG A 20 0.74 -13.78 -2.15
CA ARG A 20 1.38 -13.59 -3.45
C ARG A 20 1.56 -12.11 -3.75
N PRO A 21 2.50 -11.73 -4.64
CA PRO A 21 2.55 -10.36 -5.16
C PRO A 21 1.21 -9.99 -5.82
N ILE A 22 0.79 -8.76 -5.57
CA ILE A 22 -0.48 -8.24 -6.09
C ILE A 22 -0.23 -7.25 -7.22
N SER A 23 -1.16 -7.19 -8.16
CA SER A 23 -1.08 -6.26 -9.30
C SER A 23 -1.43 -4.82 -8.89
N THR A 24 -1.16 -3.85 -9.77
CA THR A 24 -1.59 -2.46 -9.56
C THR A 24 -3.10 -2.33 -9.32
N GLN A 25 -3.92 -3.16 -9.99
CA GLN A 25 -5.38 -3.13 -9.80
C GLN A 25 -5.76 -3.61 -8.40
N GLU A 26 -5.21 -4.73 -7.96
CA GLU A 26 -5.44 -5.26 -6.62
C GLU A 26 -4.92 -4.31 -5.53
N ALA A 27 -3.77 -3.66 -5.74
CA ALA A 27 -3.29 -2.64 -4.82
C ALA A 27 -4.21 -1.41 -4.79
N ALA A 28 -4.80 -1.03 -5.93
CA ALA A 28 -5.76 0.06 -6.02
C ALA A 28 -7.05 -0.24 -5.26
N GLU A 29 -7.53 -1.48 -5.36
CA GLU A 29 -8.69 -1.98 -4.61
C GLU A 29 -8.45 -1.94 -3.10
N ILE A 30 -7.26 -2.34 -2.62
CA ILE A 30 -6.91 -2.29 -1.19
C ILE A 30 -6.92 -0.85 -0.67
N LEU A 31 -6.45 0.10 -1.48
CA LEU A 31 -6.34 1.50 -1.10
C LEU A 31 -7.61 2.31 -1.39
N ASP A 32 -8.63 1.69 -1.97
CA ASP A 32 -9.86 2.33 -2.45
C ASP A 32 -9.61 3.55 -3.36
N VAL A 33 -8.66 3.42 -4.29
CA VAL A 33 -8.35 4.45 -5.29
C VAL A 33 -8.42 3.89 -6.70
N HIS A 34 -8.56 4.78 -7.68
CA HIS A 34 -8.45 4.37 -9.08
C HIS A 34 -7.01 3.96 -9.42
N PHE A 35 -6.82 2.91 -10.24
CA PHE A 35 -5.47 2.42 -10.59
C PHE A 35 -4.57 3.49 -11.22
N MET A 36 -5.14 4.44 -11.98
CA MET A 36 -4.39 5.60 -12.53
C MET A 36 -3.80 6.48 -11.43
N THR A 37 -4.45 6.58 -10.27
CA THR A 37 -3.93 7.32 -9.11
C THR A 37 -2.64 6.67 -8.60
N LEU A 38 -2.61 5.34 -8.52
CA LEU A 38 -1.39 4.60 -8.16
C LEU A 38 -0.29 4.75 -9.21
N GLU A 39 -0.63 4.84 -10.50
CA GLU A 39 0.36 5.16 -11.53
C GLU A 39 0.95 6.56 -11.36
N ALA A 40 0.09 7.53 -11.05
CA ALA A 40 0.51 8.90 -10.77
C ALA A 40 1.39 9.01 -9.52
N TYR A 41 1.07 8.29 -8.45
CA TYR A 41 1.92 8.21 -7.26
C TYR A 41 3.31 7.66 -7.60
N ARG A 42 3.38 6.54 -8.34
CA ARG A 42 4.66 5.99 -8.79
C ARG A 42 5.47 6.98 -9.61
N ALA A 43 4.83 7.69 -10.55
CA ALA A 43 5.50 8.68 -11.38
C ALA A 43 6.07 9.87 -10.58
N ARG A 44 5.47 10.18 -9.43
CA ARG A 44 5.91 11.23 -8.50
C ARG A 44 6.92 10.74 -7.46
N GLY A 45 7.20 9.44 -7.41
CA GLY A 45 8.00 8.83 -6.33
C GLY A 45 7.25 8.72 -5.00
N GLU A 46 5.92 8.81 -5.03
CA GLU A 46 5.03 8.62 -3.89
C GLU A 46 4.40 7.21 -3.93
N GLY A 47 3.68 6.86 -2.87
CA GLY A 47 2.90 5.63 -2.82
C GLY A 47 3.65 4.43 -2.22
N PRO A 48 3.01 3.24 -2.26
CA PRO A 48 3.59 2.02 -1.73
C PRO A 48 4.76 1.53 -2.60
N ARG A 49 5.68 0.78 -1.97
CA ARG A 49 6.82 0.18 -2.67
C ARG A 49 6.33 -0.82 -3.72
N PHE A 50 6.97 -0.77 -4.88
CA PHE A 50 6.64 -1.61 -6.02
C PHE A 50 7.87 -2.35 -6.53
N PHE A 51 7.62 -3.46 -7.20
CA PHE A 51 8.60 -4.32 -7.84
C PHE A 51 8.32 -4.37 -9.34
N GLN A 52 9.34 -4.07 -10.13
CA GLN A 52 9.30 -4.22 -11.57
C GLN A 52 10.45 -5.13 -12.00
N PRO A 53 10.20 -6.44 -12.20
CA PRO A 53 11.23 -7.37 -12.63
C PRO A 53 11.86 -6.94 -13.97
N PRO A 54 13.18 -7.18 -14.17
CA PRO A 54 13.82 -6.84 -15.43
C PRO A 54 13.17 -7.59 -16.59
N GLY A 55 12.99 -6.89 -17.72
CA GLY A 55 12.38 -7.46 -18.93
C GLY A 55 10.85 -7.45 -18.96
N THR A 56 10.17 -6.96 -17.92
CA THR A 56 8.72 -6.74 -17.94
C THR A 56 8.33 -5.30 -17.63
N ARG A 57 7.22 -4.86 -18.23
CA ARG A 57 6.55 -3.60 -17.88
C ARG A 57 5.52 -3.78 -16.77
N ARG A 58 5.32 -5.02 -16.29
CA ARG A 58 4.40 -5.31 -15.19
C ARG A 58 4.97 -4.84 -13.87
N VAL A 59 4.11 -4.22 -13.08
CA VAL A 59 4.41 -3.72 -11.74
C VAL A 59 3.64 -4.55 -10.74
N TRP A 60 4.35 -4.97 -9.70
CA TRP A 60 3.84 -5.77 -8.60
C TRP A 60 4.03 -5.04 -7.29
N TYR A 61 3.19 -5.34 -6.31
CA TYR A 61 3.30 -4.82 -4.96
C TYR A 61 3.36 -5.99 -3.98
N ALA A 62 4.09 -5.81 -2.89
CA ALA A 62 3.96 -6.69 -1.73
C ALA A 62 2.80 -6.18 -0.88
N GLU A 63 1.95 -7.11 -0.42
CA GLU A 63 0.78 -6.79 0.42
C GLU A 63 1.18 -5.98 1.65
N VAL A 64 2.27 -6.40 2.31
CA VAL A 64 2.84 -5.72 3.48
C VAL A 64 3.23 -4.27 3.19
N ASP A 65 3.80 -3.98 2.02
CA ASP A 65 4.24 -2.62 1.70
C ASP A 65 3.06 -1.69 1.40
N VAL A 66 1.99 -2.24 0.81
CA VAL A 66 0.73 -1.50 0.59
C VAL A 66 0.06 -1.17 1.92
N LEU A 67 -0.07 -2.15 2.82
CA LEU A 67 -0.68 -1.93 4.13
C LEU A 67 0.18 -1.03 5.02
N ARG A 68 1.51 -1.14 4.96
CA ARG A 68 2.42 -0.23 5.67
C ARG A 68 2.28 1.20 5.18
N TRP A 69 2.17 1.39 3.86
CA TRP A 69 1.96 2.71 3.30
C TRP A 69 0.62 3.32 3.75
N LEU A 70 -0.44 2.50 3.79
CA LEU A 70 -1.74 2.90 4.31
C LEU A 70 -1.67 3.30 5.78
N ALA A 71 -1.05 2.48 6.64
CA ALA A 71 -0.84 2.79 8.05
C ALA A 71 0.04 4.04 8.26
N SER A 72 1.06 4.24 7.43
CA SER A 72 1.92 5.43 7.52
C SER A 72 1.19 6.74 7.15
N SER A 73 0.08 6.63 6.42
CA SER A 73 -0.76 7.75 6.02
C SER A 73 -1.83 8.08 7.06
N GLU A 74 -1.80 7.43 8.23
CA GLU A 74 -2.70 7.72 9.34
C GLU A 74 -2.55 9.18 9.79
N LYS A 75 -3.57 9.99 9.49
CA LYS A 75 -3.68 11.37 9.98
C LYS A 75 -4.66 11.37 11.13
N ARG A 76 -4.19 11.80 12.30
CA ARG A 76 -5.08 12.12 13.43
C ARG A 76 -5.80 13.44 13.13
N ASN A 77 -7.07 13.52 13.51
CA ASN A 77 -7.88 14.72 13.29
C ASN A 77 -7.18 15.94 13.90
N THR A 78 -7.12 17.04 13.14
CA THR A 78 -6.60 18.36 13.54
C THR A 78 -7.13 18.90 14.87
N SER A 79 -8.22 18.35 15.40
CA SER A 79 -8.76 18.71 16.72
C SER A 79 -8.01 18.11 17.92
N GLU A 80 -7.08 17.18 17.72
CA GLU A 80 -6.28 16.58 18.82
C GLU A 80 -4.95 17.34 19.09
N ALA A 81 -4.69 18.41 18.35
CA ALA A 81 -3.48 19.23 18.45
C ALA A 81 -3.73 20.67 18.95
N ALA A 82 -4.90 20.95 19.53
CA ALA A 82 -5.27 22.25 20.10
C ALA A 82 -5.60 22.17 21.60
#